data_AF-G7DUM5-F1
#
_entry.id   AF-G7DUM5-F1
#
_cell.length_a   1.000
_cell.length_b   1.000
_cell.length_c   1.000
_cell.angle_alpha   90.00
_cell.angle_beta   90.00
_cell.angle_gamma   90.00
#
_symmetry.space_group_name_H-M   'P 1'
#
loop_
_entity.id
_entity.type
_entity.pdbx_description
1 polymer ?
#
loop_
_entity_poly.entity_id
_entity_poly.type
_entity_poly.pdbx_seq_one_letter_code
_entity_poly.pdbx_strand_id
1 'polypeptide(L)'
;MQGGQGSGKTTLCAQLERTLSSPPHSLRVATLSLDDLYLPREQLDALARRSRNPLLSGRGQAGTHDLSLARQILDQVKNGADSLELPLFDKSLHSGKGDRSASARHVSGPLDIFVLEGWSMGFAPLSEGELQSRYNEANAERSYYKRYAIEHLRELNHNLSQAADAIYPYFHAFVQLRASKLDDIFLWRIEQEHSLLAAKGAGMSDEQVKLFVERYMPGYELWSGGITSGRHAAVWRGRGIALLLDAQRSVLSTESF
;
A
#
# COMPACT_ATOMS: atom_id res chain seq x y z
N MET A 1 7.91 -3.65 -0.98
CA MET A 1 8.17 -2.75 0.17
C MET A 1 6.83 -2.33 0.79
N GLN A 2 6.73 -2.31 2.12
CA GLN A 2 5.56 -1.77 2.83
C GLN A 2 5.97 -0.64 3.77
N GLY A 3 5.10 0.36 3.93
CA GLY A 3 5.25 1.40 4.94
C GLY A 3 3.97 2.19 5.15
N GLY A 4 3.79 2.74 6.35
CA GLY A 4 2.67 3.63 6.69
C GLY A 4 2.54 4.84 5.76
N GLN A 5 1.36 5.44 5.66
CA GLN A 5 1.24 6.75 4.99
C GLN A 5 2.17 7.76 5.69
N GLY A 6 2.97 8.49 4.90
CA GLY A 6 3.95 9.44 5.42
C GLY A 6 5.23 8.81 6.00
N SER A 7 5.41 7.49 6.00
CA SER A 7 6.59 6.83 6.59
C SER A 7 7.91 7.05 5.82
N GLY A 8 7.87 7.77 4.69
CA GLY A 8 9.04 7.99 3.83
C GLY A 8 9.31 6.89 2.80
N LYS A 9 8.42 5.91 2.61
CA LYS A 9 8.60 4.80 1.64
C LYS A 9 8.92 5.25 0.21
N THR A 10 8.25 6.30 -0.28
CA THR A 10 8.50 6.85 -1.63
C THR A 10 9.88 7.49 -1.72
N THR A 11 10.30 8.21 -0.68
CA THR A 11 11.66 8.77 -0.57
C THR A 11 12.71 7.67 -0.55
N LEU A 12 12.48 6.61 0.23
CA LEU A 12 13.36 5.45 0.31
C LEU A 12 13.46 4.74 -1.04
N CYS A 13 12.35 4.50 -1.74
CA CYS A 13 12.37 3.87 -3.07
C CYS A 13 13.17 4.71 -4.08
N ALA A 14 12.99 6.03 -4.09
CA ALA A 14 13.76 6.91 -4.97
C ALA A 14 15.26 6.90 -4.66
N GLN A 15 15.63 6.86 -3.37
CA GLN A 15 17.03 6.72 -2.95
C GLN A 15 17.60 5.35 -3.31
N LEU A 16 16.81 4.28 -3.14
CA LEU A 16 17.19 2.91 -3.47
C LEU A 16 17.44 2.77 -4.98
N GLU A 17 16.52 3.24 -5.81
CA GLU A 17 16.65 3.24 -7.28
C GLU A 17 17.91 4.01 -7.70
N ARG A 18 18.14 5.21 -7.15
CA ARG A 18 19.35 5.99 -7.43
C ARG A 18 20.63 5.28 -7.01
N THR A 19 20.66 4.74 -5.80
CA THR A 19 21.87 4.12 -5.21
C THR A 19 22.28 2.88 -5.98
N LEU A 20 21.30 2.00 -6.28
CA LEU A 20 21.56 0.75 -6.97
C LEU A 20 21.82 0.94 -8.47
N SER A 21 21.29 2.00 -9.08
CA SER A 21 21.58 2.33 -10.48
C SER A 21 22.91 3.05 -10.66
N SER A 22 23.54 3.52 -9.59
CA SER A 22 24.84 4.21 -9.62
C SER A 22 26.01 3.23 -9.42
N PRO A 23 27.23 3.57 -9.86
CA PRO A 23 28.43 2.81 -9.51
C PRO A 23 28.60 2.69 -7.98
N PRO A 24 29.09 1.54 -7.47
CA PRO A 24 29.62 0.40 -8.21
C PRO A 24 28.58 -0.64 -8.65
N HIS A 25 27.30 -0.46 -8.33
CA HIS A 25 26.25 -1.46 -8.57
C HIS A 25 25.78 -1.47 -10.03
N SER A 26 25.49 -0.30 -10.59
CA SER A 26 25.06 -0.12 -11.99
C SER A 26 23.90 -1.04 -12.42
N LEU A 27 22.97 -1.31 -11.50
CA LEU A 27 21.81 -2.18 -11.72
C LEU A 27 20.66 -1.40 -12.37
N ARG A 28 19.86 -2.07 -13.20
CA ARG A 28 18.61 -1.50 -13.71
C ARG A 28 17.49 -1.73 -12.71
N VAL A 29 17.07 -0.64 -12.08
CA VAL A 29 16.06 -0.67 -11.02
C VAL A 29 14.86 0.16 -11.46
N ALA A 30 13.66 -0.33 -11.17
CA ALA A 30 12.45 0.47 -11.32
C ALA A 30 11.46 0.22 -10.18
N THR A 31 10.79 1.29 -9.76
CA THR A 31 9.75 1.25 -8.74
C THR A 31 8.33 1.39 -9.31
N LEU A 32 7.37 0.62 -8.82
CA LEU A 32 5.94 0.87 -9.04
C LEU A 32 5.23 1.07 -7.70
N SER A 33 4.42 2.12 -7.61
CA SER A 33 3.52 2.30 -6.47
C SER A 33 2.23 1.51 -6.67
N LEU A 34 1.74 0.87 -5.60
CA LEU A 34 0.40 0.31 -5.57
C LEU A 34 -0.66 1.37 -5.89
N ASP A 35 -0.43 2.62 -5.50
CA ASP A 35 -1.37 3.70 -5.78
C ASP A 35 -1.48 4.01 -7.28
N ASP A 36 -0.45 3.72 -8.09
CA ASP A 36 -0.52 3.87 -9.55
C ASP A 36 -1.36 2.77 -10.21
N LEU A 37 -1.65 1.70 -9.46
CA LEU A 37 -2.49 0.58 -9.86
C LEU A 37 -3.94 0.72 -9.39
N TYR A 38 -4.39 1.89 -8.93
CA TYR A 38 -5.83 2.09 -8.70
C TYR A 38 -6.63 1.82 -9.97
N LEU A 39 -7.87 1.35 -9.79
CA LEU A 39 -8.85 1.26 -10.87
C LEU A 39 -9.09 2.66 -11.49
N PRO A 40 -9.36 2.75 -12.80
CA PRO A 40 -9.81 4.00 -13.42
C PRO A 40 -11.07 4.54 -12.74
N ARG A 41 -11.31 5.85 -12.82
CA ARG A 41 -12.42 6.54 -12.13
C ARG A 41 -13.77 5.90 -12.40
N GLU A 42 -14.06 5.56 -13.65
CA GLU A 42 -15.32 4.91 -14.02
C GLU A 42 -15.55 3.60 -13.25
N GLN A 43 -14.50 2.79 -13.10
CA GLN A 43 -14.55 1.53 -12.38
C GLN A 43 -14.62 1.74 -10.87
N LEU A 44 -13.94 2.75 -10.32
CA LEU A 44 -14.10 3.17 -8.92
C LEU A 44 -15.53 3.65 -8.63
N ASP A 45 -16.15 4.39 -9.55
CA ASP A 45 -17.55 4.82 -9.46
C ASP A 45 -18.50 3.62 -9.51
N ALA A 46 -18.27 2.68 -10.42
CA ALA A 46 -19.06 1.46 -10.49
C ALA A 46 -18.94 0.63 -9.21
N LEU A 47 -17.72 0.52 -8.64
CA LEU A 47 -17.47 -0.15 -7.38
C LEU A 47 -18.21 0.53 -6.21
N ALA A 48 -18.12 1.85 -6.11
CA ALA A 48 -18.80 2.63 -5.07
C ALA A 48 -20.33 2.53 -5.16
N ARG A 49 -20.90 2.45 -6.38
CA ARG A 49 -22.35 2.27 -6.58
C ARG A 49 -22.85 0.88 -6.20
N ARG A 50 -22.06 -0.17 -6.49
CA ARG A 50 -22.48 -1.56 -6.28
C ARG A 50 -22.22 -2.05 -4.85
N SER A 51 -21.19 -1.54 -4.20
CA SER A 51 -20.84 -1.93 -2.83
C SER A 51 -21.57 -1.05 -1.82
N ARG A 52 -22.09 -1.66 -0.74
CA ARG A 52 -22.64 -0.93 0.42
C ARG A 52 -21.57 -0.56 1.43
N ASN A 53 -20.32 -0.95 1.18
CA ASN A 53 -19.21 -0.78 2.09
C ASN A 53 -18.61 0.63 1.98
N PRO A 54 -18.68 1.45 3.03
CA PRO A 54 -18.18 2.83 2.99
C PRO A 54 -16.67 2.90 2.75
N LEU A 55 -15.93 1.84 3.05
CA LEU A 55 -14.49 1.76 2.81
C LEU A 55 -14.15 1.62 1.32
N LEU A 56 -15.12 1.21 0.48
CA LEU A 56 -15.01 1.07 -0.98
C LEU A 56 -15.69 2.20 -1.76
N SER A 57 -16.13 3.27 -1.09
CA SER A 57 -16.73 4.46 -1.73
C SER A 57 -15.74 5.29 -2.58
N GLY A 58 -14.46 4.94 -2.54
CA GLY A 58 -13.40 5.54 -3.36
C GLY A 58 -12.11 4.75 -3.24
N ARG A 59 -11.03 5.25 -3.86
CA ARG A 59 -9.71 4.60 -3.85
C ARG A 59 -9.15 4.41 -2.43
N GLY A 60 -8.34 3.38 -2.25
CA GLY A 60 -7.49 3.17 -1.06
C GLY A 60 -7.43 1.71 -0.61
N GLN A 61 -8.60 1.14 -0.35
CA GLN A 61 -8.73 -0.17 0.29
C GLN A 61 -8.59 -1.34 -0.69
N ALA A 62 -8.41 -2.56 -0.15
CA ALA A 62 -8.37 -3.77 -0.95
C ALA A 62 -9.65 -3.91 -1.80
N GLY A 63 -9.48 -4.17 -3.10
CA GLY A 63 -10.57 -4.17 -4.09
C GLY A 63 -10.67 -2.88 -4.93
N THR A 64 -9.89 -1.84 -4.61
CA THR A 64 -9.85 -0.58 -5.39
C THR A 64 -8.71 -0.52 -6.41
N HIS A 65 -7.94 -1.60 -6.56
CA HIS A 65 -6.78 -1.70 -7.45
C HIS A 65 -7.07 -2.63 -8.64
N ASP A 66 -6.47 -2.34 -9.78
CA ASP A 66 -6.52 -3.12 -11.01
C ASP A 66 -5.54 -4.31 -10.93
N LEU A 67 -6.03 -5.42 -10.40
CA LEU A 67 -5.22 -6.63 -10.21
C LEU A 67 -4.82 -7.28 -11.53
N SER A 68 -5.62 -7.13 -12.59
CA SER A 68 -5.28 -7.65 -13.92
C SER A 68 -4.09 -6.90 -14.50
N LEU A 69 -4.08 -5.57 -14.42
CA LEU A 69 -2.92 -4.77 -14.83
C LEU A 69 -1.69 -5.07 -13.96
N ALA A 70 -1.87 -5.20 -12.65
CA ALA A 70 -0.76 -5.56 -11.75
C ALA A 70 -0.12 -6.90 -12.17
N ARG A 71 -0.92 -7.93 -12.43
CA ARG A 71 -0.43 -9.24 -12.89
C ARG A 71 0.28 -9.14 -14.24
N GLN A 72 -0.30 -8.42 -15.20
CA GLN A 72 0.32 -8.24 -16.51
C GLN A 72 1.73 -7.63 -16.39
N ILE A 73 1.89 -6.57 -15.60
CA ILE A 73 3.19 -5.91 -15.40
C ILE A 73 4.17 -6.86 -14.69
N LEU A 74 3.72 -7.55 -13.64
CA LEU A 74 4.56 -8.47 -12.88
C LEU A 74 5.00 -9.68 -13.72
N ASP A 75 4.14 -10.19 -14.60
CA ASP A 75 4.48 -11.22 -15.57
C ASP A 75 5.52 -10.72 -16.59
N GLN A 76 5.37 -9.50 -17.12
CA GLN A 76 6.36 -8.90 -18.01
C GLN A 76 7.73 -8.73 -17.33
N VAL A 77 7.74 -8.25 -16.09
CA VAL A 77 8.96 -8.12 -15.29
C VAL A 77 9.61 -9.49 -15.08
N LYS A 78 8.84 -10.49 -14.65
CA LYS A 78 9.32 -11.85 -14.39
C LYS A 78 9.90 -12.51 -15.64
N ASN A 79 9.30 -12.25 -16.80
CA ASN A 79 9.74 -12.80 -18.09
C ASN A 79 10.87 -11.98 -18.74
N GLY A 80 11.38 -10.95 -18.06
CA GLY A 80 12.54 -10.18 -18.54
C GLY A 80 12.24 -9.30 -19.75
N ALA A 81 11.04 -8.70 -19.82
CA ALA A 81 10.67 -7.80 -20.92
C ALA A 81 11.70 -6.68 -21.12
N ASP A 82 12.04 -6.39 -22.38
CA ASP A 82 12.98 -5.32 -22.77
C ASP A 82 12.40 -3.91 -22.55
N SER A 83 11.09 -3.80 -22.42
CA SER A 83 10.39 -2.54 -22.17
C SER A 83 9.14 -2.79 -21.34
N LEU A 84 8.87 -1.88 -20.40
CA LEU A 84 7.71 -1.89 -19.51
C LEU A 84 7.01 -0.55 -19.58
N GLU A 85 5.68 -0.58 -19.60
CA GLU A 85 4.83 0.60 -19.41
C GLU A 85 4.22 0.55 -18.02
N LEU A 86 4.65 1.44 -17.15
CA LEU A 86 4.14 1.54 -15.79
C LEU A 86 3.06 2.61 -15.74
N PRO A 87 1.84 2.29 -15.25
CA PRO A 87 0.76 3.26 -15.17
C PRO A 87 1.12 4.38 -14.19
N LEU A 88 0.42 5.51 -14.34
CA LEU A 88 0.45 6.60 -13.38
C LEU A 88 -0.99 6.88 -12.96
N PHE A 89 -1.22 7.12 -11.67
CA PHE A 89 -2.52 7.54 -11.17
C PHE A 89 -2.46 9.00 -10.69
N ASP A 90 -3.18 9.88 -11.37
CA ASP A 90 -3.26 11.28 -11.00
C ASP A 90 -4.39 11.50 -10.00
N LYS A 91 -4.00 11.67 -8.73
CA LYS A 91 -4.92 11.90 -7.60
C LYS A 91 -5.62 13.27 -7.66
N SER A 92 -5.13 14.21 -8.46
CA SER A 92 -5.68 15.58 -8.55
C SER A 92 -6.91 15.69 -9.47
N LEU A 93 -7.03 14.78 -10.43
CA LEU A 93 -8.16 14.74 -11.37
C LEU A 93 -9.51 14.57 -10.65
N HIS A 94 -10.59 15.00 -11.31
CA HIS A 94 -11.97 14.89 -10.81
C HIS A 94 -12.15 15.45 -9.39
N SER A 95 -11.61 16.64 -9.15
CA SER A 95 -11.66 17.33 -7.84
C SER A 95 -11.04 16.49 -6.71
N GLY A 96 -9.86 15.90 -6.94
CA GLY A 96 -9.14 15.12 -5.94
C GLY A 96 -9.61 13.67 -5.80
N LYS A 97 -10.64 13.25 -6.56
CA LYS A 97 -11.11 11.86 -6.60
C LYS A 97 -10.13 10.94 -7.36
N GLY A 98 -9.40 11.52 -8.31
CA GLY A 98 -8.34 10.91 -9.09
C GLY A 98 -8.81 10.03 -10.24
N ASP A 99 -7.90 9.80 -11.18
CA ASP A 99 -8.07 8.88 -12.32
C ASP A 99 -6.72 8.29 -12.76
N ARG A 100 -6.78 7.24 -13.57
CA ARG A 100 -5.60 6.76 -14.30
C ARG A 100 -5.19 7.82 -15.32
N SER A 101 -3.91 8.18 -15.32
CA SER A 101 -3.34 9.10 -16.30
C SER A 101 -3.38 8.47 -17.69
N ALA A 102 -3.56 9.30 -18.72
CA ALA A 102 -3.36 8.88 -20.11
C ALA A 102 -1.88 8.66 -20.44
N SER A 103 -0.97 9.21 -19.63
CA SER A 103 0.47 8.96 -19.72
C SER A 103 0.90 7.77 -18.86
N ALA A 104 1.96 7.09 -19.33
CA ALA A 104 2.63 6.03 -18.61
C ALA A 104 4.13 6.35 -18.48
N ARG A 105 4.78 5.75 -17.48
CA ARG A 105 6.23 5.78 -17.35
C ARG A 105 6.83 4.59 -18.10
N HIS A 106 7.57 4.88 -19.17
CA HIS A 106 8.32 3.86 -19.90
C HIS A 106 9.63 3.54 -19.19
N VAL A 107 9.92 2.25 -19.05
CA VAL A 107 11.11 1.73 -18.39
C VAL A 107 11.78 0.71 -19.29
N SER A 108 13.07 0.90 -19.57
CA SER A 108 13.88 -0.07 -20.31
C SER A 108 14.25 -1.25 -19.40
N GLY A 109 13.92 -2.45 -19.85
CA GLY A 109 14.29 -3.70 -19.22
C GLY A 109 15.40 -4.45 -19.99
N PRO A 110 15.67 -5.72 -19.66
CA PRO A 110 15.18 -6.41 -18.46
C PRO A 110 15.52 -5.66 -17.15
N LEU A 111 14.80 -5.88 -16.06
CA LEU A 111 15.16 -5.25 -14.79
C LEU A 111 15.97 -6.22 -13.94
N ASP A 112 17.02 -5.71 -13.28
CA ASP A 112 17.74 -6.48 -12.26
C ASP A 112 16.93 -6.49 -10.95
N ILE A 113 16.29 -5.35 -10.63
CA ILE A 113 15.45 -5.19 -9.43
C ILE A 113 14.18 -4.42 -9.80
N PHE A 114 13.02 -5.00 -9.46
CA PHE A 114 11.74 -4.32 -9.54
C PHE A 114 11.15 -4.15 -8.13
N VAL A 115 10.90 -2.90 -7.74
CA VAL A 115 10.38 -2.55 -6.41
C VAL A 115 8.89 -2.25 -6.54
N LEU A 116 8.05 -3.18 -6.09
CA LEU A 116 6.64 -2.86 -5.84
C LEU A 116 6.48 -2.35 -4.41
N GLU A 117 5.93 -1.15 -4.25
CA GLU A 117 5.71 -0.51 -2.95
C GLU A 117 4.24 -0.18 -2.69
N GLY A 118 3.80 -0.24 -1.44
CA GLY A 118 2.44 0.16 -1.09
C GLY A 118 2.17 0.11 0.41
N TRP A 119 1.14 0.84 0.85
CA TRP A 119 0.83 0.97 2.28
C TRP A 119 0.33 -0.35 2.92
N SER A 120 -0.34 -1.19 2.12
CA SER A 120 -0.90 -2.48 2.53
C SER A 120 -0.17 -3.68 1.94
N MET A 121 1.01 -3.48 1.33
CA MET A 121 1.78 -4.60 0.76
C MET A 121 2.11 -5.63 1.84
N GLY A 122 1.95 -6.91 1.53
CA GLY A 122 2.21 -8.01 2.47
C GLY A 122 1.18 -8.18 3.58
N PHE A 123 0.12 -7.37 3.64
CA PHE A 123 -1.01 -7.63 4.52
C PHE A 123 -1.64 -8.97 4.15
N ALA A 124 -2.03 -9.77 5.15
CA ALA A 124 -2.60 -11.10 4.93
C ALA A 124 -4.06 -11.16 5.42
N PRO A 125 -4.96 -11.79 4.65
CA PRO A 125 -6.33 -12.01 5.09
C PRO A 125 -6.36 -12.92 6.33
N LEU A 126 -7.36 -12.73 7.17
CA LEU A 126 -7.67 -13.59 8.30
C LEU A 126 -8.62 -14.71 7.87
N SER A 127 -8.57 -15.84 8.58
CA SER A 127 -9.66 -16.82 8.47
C SER A 127 -10.97 -16.25 9.00
N GLU A 128 -12.10 -16.81 8.58
CA GLU A 128 -13.42 -16.36 9.04
C GLU A 128 -13.55 -16.42 10.56
N GLY A 129 -13.08 -17.49 11.19
CA GLY A 129 -13.10 -17.64 12.64
C GLY A 129 -12.25 -16.59 13.38
N GLU A 130 -11.05 -16.28 12.86
CA GLU A 130 -10.18 -15.25 13.44
C GLU A 130 -10.77 -13.84 13.28
N LEU A 131 -11.33 -13.52 12.10
CA LEU A 131 -11.98 -12.23 11.87
C LEU A 131 -13.17 -12.05 12.81
N GLN A 132 -14.01 -13.09 12.95
CA GLN A 132 -15.17 -13.09 13.83
C GLN A 132 -14.78 -12.95 15.31
N SER A 133 -13.77 -13.69 15.78
CA SER A 133 -13.27 -13.60 17.17
C SER A 133 -12.70 -12.21 17.45
N ARG A 134 -11.79 -11.69 16.60
CA ARG A 134 -11.25 -10.34 16.76
C ARG A 134 -12.34 -9.28 16.77
N TYR A 135 -13.32 -9.40 15.87
CA TYR A 135 -14.44 -8.47 15.83
C TYR A 135 -15.26 -8.49 17.12
N ASN A 136 -15.54 -9.66 17.68
CA ASN A 136 -16.33 -9.80 18.90
C ASN A 136 -15.59 -9.30 20.15
N GLU A 137 -14.28 -9.51 20.23
CA GLU A 137 -13.44 -9.13 21.36
C GLU A 137 -13.00 -7.65 21.33
N ALA A 138 -13.16 -6.98 20.18
CA ALA A 138 -12.75 -5.61 19.98
C ALA A 138 -13.47 -4.62 20.90
N ASN A 139 -12.70 -3.70 21.49
CA ASN A 139 -13.26 -2.54 22.15
C ASN A 139 -13.64 -1.47 21.10
N ALA A 140 -14.93 -1.13 21.01
CA ALA A 140 -15.45 -0.17 20.03
C ALA A 140 -14.87 1.25 20.13
N GLU A 141 -14.38 1.66 21.30
CA GLU A 141 -13.75 2.96 21.50
C GLU A 141 -12.29 2.99 21.03
N ARG A 142 -11.62 1.83 20.96
CA ARG A 142 -10.19 1.74 20.66
C ARG A 142 -9.87 1.17 19.29
N SER A 143 -10.76 0.36 18.71
CA SER A 143 -10.52 -0.34 17.45
C SER A 143 -11.25 0.33 16.29
N TYR A 144 -10.49 0.84 15.32
CA TYR A 144 -11.05 1.50 14.15
C TYR A 144 -11.89 0.55 13.29
N TYR A 145 -11.50 -0.73 13.17
CA TYR A 145 -12.31 -1.71 12.42
C TYR A 145 -13.69 -1.95 13.03
N LYS A 146 -13.87 -1.75 14.34
CA LYS A 146 -15.16 -1.97 15.03
C LYS A 146 -16.22 -0.92 14.68
N ARG A 147 -15.81 0.20 14.07
CA ARG A 147 -16.72 1.24 13.53
C ARG A 147 -17.49 0.79 12.29
N TYR A 148 -17.11 -0.34 11.69
CA TYR A 148 -17.72 -0.89 10.49
C TYR A 148 -18.45 -2.20 10.80
N ALA A 149 -19.50 -2.50 10.03
CA ALA A 149 -20.16 -3.80 10.09
C ALA A 149 -19.17 -4.91 9.72
N ILE A 150 -19.28 -6.08 10.36
CA ILE A 150 -18.37 -7.20 10.08
C ILE A 150 -18.40 -7.63 8.60
N GLU A 151 -19.54 -7.53 7.92
CA GLU A 151 -19.66 -7.84 6.48
C GLU A 151 -18.78 -6.94 5.61
N HIS A 152 -18.61 -5.67 6.00
CA HIS A 152 -17.69 -4.76 5.30
C HIS A 152 -16.23 -5.21 5.45
N LEU A 153 -15.88 -5.73 6.63
CA LEU A 153 -14.55 -6.26 6.88
C LEU A 153 -14.32 -7.59 6.15
N ARG A 154 -15.34 -8.45 6.06
CA ARG A 154 -15.30 -9.69 5.27
C ARG A 154 -15.07 -9.43 3.79
N GLU A 155 -15.77 -8.44 3.21
CA GLU A 155 -15.56 -8.04 1.82
C GLU A 155 -14.13 -7.57 1.58
N LEU A 156 -13.59 -6.70 2.45
CA LEU A 156 -12.19 -6.27 2.35
C LEU A 156 -11.20 -7.42 2.55
N ASN A 157 -11.47 -8.34 3.47
CA ASN A 157 -10.65 -9.51 3.73
C ASN A 157 -10.62 -10.44 2.50
N HIS A 158 -11.76 -10.64 1.83
CA HIS A 158 -11.83 -11.38 0.58
C HIS A 158 -11.07 -10.68 -0.55
N ASN A 159 -11.27 -9.37 -0.74
CA ASN A 159 -10.56 -8.59 -1.75
C ASN A 159 -9.04 -8.60 -1.50
N LEU A 160 -8.62 -8.58 -0.23
CA LEU A 160 -7.21 -8.68 0.15
C LEU A 160 -6.64 -10.04 -0.23
N SER A 161 -7.38 -11.14 -0.03
CA SER A 161 -6.96 -12.47 -0.50
C SER A 161 -6.70 -12.47 -2.01
N GLN A 162 -7.63 -11.94 -2.80
CA GLN A 162 -7.45 -11.87 -4.25
C GLN A 162 -6.24 -11.03 -4.66
N ALA A 163 -6.02 -9.90 -4.00
CA ALA A 163 -4.85 -9.04 -4.26
C ALA A 163 -3.54 -9.73 -3.88
N ALA A 164 -3.54 -10.45 -2.76
CA ALA A 164 -2.39 -11.19 -2.29
C ALA A 164 -2.03 -12.34 -3.23
N ASP A 165 -3.01 -13.15 -3.64
CA ASP A 165 -2.84 -14.22 -4.64
C ASP A 165 -2.31 -13.69 -5.98
N ALA A 166 -2.76 -12.50 -6.40
CA ALA A 166 -2.36 -11.87 -7.64
C ALA A 166 -0.93 -11.28 -7.62
N ILE A 167 -0.45 -10.80 -6.47
CA ILE A 167 0.77 -9.97 -6.38
C ILE A 167 1.91 -10.66 -5.64
N TYR A 168 1.63 -11.32 -4.53
CA TYR A 168 2.68 -11.81 -3.62
C TYR A 168 3.55 -12.92 -4.20
N PRO A 169 3.08 -13.83 -5.09
CA PRO A 169 3.94 -14.86 -5.69
C PRO A 169 5.15 -14.32 -6.46
N TYR A 170 5.16 -13.04 -6.84
CA TYR A 170 6.26 -12.40 -7.56
C TYR A 170 7.37 -11.85 -6.64
N PHE A 171 7.19 -11.89 -5.32
CA PHE A 171 8.15 -11.30 -4.40
C PHE A 171 9.30 -12.26 -4.08
N HIS A 172 10.52 -11.70 -3.99
CA HIS A 172 11.72 -12.45 -3.64
C HIS A 172 12.26 -12.08 -2.26
N ALA A 173 12.04 -10.83 -1.83
CA ALA A 173 12.47 -10.27 -0.56
C ALA A 173 11.47 -9.19 -0.12
N PHE A 174 11.53 -8.77 1.14
CA PHE A 174 10.62 -7.78 1.68
C PHE A 174 11.34 -6.73 2.54
N VAL A 175 10.93 -5.47 2.39
CA VAL A 175 11.36 -4.37 3.24
C VAL A 175 10.13 -3.73 3.84
N GLN A 176 10.09 -3.64 5.17
CA GLN A 176 9.00 -3.02 5.92
C GLN A 176 9.50 -1.79 6.68
N LEU A 177 8.82 -0.65 6.51
CA LEU A 177 8.94 0.53 7.36
C LEU A 177 7.81 0.49 8.39
N ARG A 178 8.12 -0.03 9.59
CA ARG A 178 7.14 -0.30 10.65
C ARG A 178 7.12 0.84 11.65
N ALA A 179 5.99 1.49 11.83
CA ALA A 179 5.83 2.48 12.89
C ALA A 179 5.91 1.81 14.27
N SER A 180 6.64 2.43 15.20
CA SER A 180 6.70 1.97 16.59
C SER A 180 5.34 2.10 17.29
N LYS A 181 4.56 3.11 16.91
CA LYS A 181 3.17 3.32 17.32
C LYS A 181 2.33 3.59 16.08
N LEU A 182 1.16 2.95 15.95
CA LEU A 182 0.28 3.20 14.81
C LEU A 182 -0.16 4.67 14.72
N ASP A 183 -0.27 5.35 15.86
CA ASP A 183 -0.61 6.77 15.93
C ASP A 183 0.40 7.68 15.20
N ASP A 184 1.66 7.24 15.05
CA ASP A 184 2.68 7.99 14.31
C ASP A 184 2.29 8.18 12.83
N ILE A 185 1.47 7.28 12.26
CA ILE A 185 0.96 7.40 10.89
C ILE A 185 0.08 8.65 10.73
N PHE A 186 -0.69 9.02 11.75
CA PHE A 186 -1.48 10.26 11.72
C PHE A 186 -0.56 11.48 11.68
N LEU A 187 0.43 11.53 12.57
CA LEU A 187 1.42 12.61 12.62
C LEU A 187 2.14 12.75 11.27
N TRP A 188 2.65 11.64 10.73
CA TRP A 188 3.35 11.66 9.46
C TRP A 188 2.49 12.10 8.29
N ARG A 189 1.21 11.73 8.28
CA ARG A 189 0.30 12.14 7.22
C ARG A 189 -0.03 13.63 7.30
N ILE A 190 -0.19 14.17 8.51
CA ILE A 190 -0.41 15.61 8.74
C ILE A 190 0.80 16.40 8.23
N GLU A 191 2.02 16.03 8.63
CA GLU A 191 3.25 16.67 8.16
C GLU A 191 3.40 16.63 6.63
N GLN A 192 3.04 15.48 6.02
CA GLN A 192 3.03 15.34 4.57
C GLN A 192 2.01 16.28 3.91
N GLU A 193 0.82 16.43 4.50
CA GLU A 193 -0.22 17.31 3.97
C GLU A 193 0.18 18.78 4.10
N HIS A 194 0.76 19.20 5.23
CA HIS A 194 1.29 20.56 5.42
C HIS A 194 2.38 20.88 4.40
N SER A 195 3.27 19.93 4.12
CA SER A 195 4.32 20.08 3.10
C SER A 195 3.73 20.24 1.70
N LEU A 196 2.67 19.49 1.37
CA LEU A 196 1.95 19.59 0.10
C LEU A 196 1.21 20.93 -0.03
N LEU A 197 0.53 21.37 1.05
CA LEU A 197 -0.15 22.65 1.11
C LEU A 197 0.83 23.81 0.91
N ALA A 198 1.98 23.78 1.56
CA ALA A 198 3.03 24.78 1.38
C ALA A 198 3.59 24.83 -0.05
N ALA A 199 3.69 23.67 -0.72
CA ALA A 199 4.21 23.58 -2.08
C ALA A 199 3.18 23.90 -3.18
N LYS A 200 1.89 23.60 -2.95
CA LYS A 200 0.85 23.63 -4.00
C LYS A 200 -0.31 24.58 -3.71
N GLY A 201 -0.38 25.17 -2.51
CA GLY A 201 -1.45 26.08 -2.09
C GLY A 201 -2.82 25.43 -1.84
N ALA A 202 -2.92 24.11 -1.93
CA ALA A 202 -4.14 23.35 -1.66
C ALA A 202 -3.84 22.03 -0.94
N GLY A 203 -4.72 21.63 -0.02
CA GLY A 203 -4.59 20.42 0.80
C GLY A 203 -5.79 20.21 1.70
N MET A 204 -5.79 19.09 2.42
CA MET A 204 -6.77 18.76 3.46
C MET A 204 -6.48 19.49 4.78
N SER A 205 -7.52 19.80 5.55
CA SER A 205 -7.35 20.20 6.96
C SER A 205 -6.87 19.04 7.82
N ASP A 206 -6.34 19.31 9.01
CA ASP A 206 -5.87 18.26 9.94
C ASP A 206 -6.99 17.27 10.31
N GLU A 207 -8.23 17.74 10.47
CA GLU A 207 -9.41 16.91 10.72
C GLU A 207 -9.72 16.02 9.51
N GLN A 208 -9.64 16.57 8.30
CA GLN A 208 -9.84 15.81 7.07
C GLN A 208 -8.73 14.76 6.88
N VAL A 209 -7.48 15.10 7.21
CA VAL A 209 -6.36 14.16 7.22
C VAL A 209 -6.61 13.04 8.23
N LYS A 210 -7.06 13.38 9.44
CA LYS A 210 -7.41 12.38 10.45
C LYS A 210 -8.46 11.41 9.92
N LEU A 211 -9.61 11.92 9.46
CA LEU A 211 -10.67 11.08 8.89
C LEU A 211 -10.17 10.24 7.69
N PHE A 212 -9.28 10.80 6.87
CA PHE A 212 -8.64 10.06 5.79
C PHE A 212 -7.83 8.87 6.33
N VAL A 213 -6.95 9.09 7.31
CA VAL A 213 -6.09 8.04 7.90
C VAL A 213 -6.93 6.99 8.64
N GLU A 214 -7.98 7.40 9.36
CA GLU A 214 -8.88 6.47 10.07
C GLU A 214 -9.52 5.44 9.13
N ARG A 215 -9.73 5.78 7.85
CA ARG A 215 -10.22 4.81 6.85
C ARG A 215 -9.23 3.68 6.60
N TYR A 216 -7.92 3.87 6.81
CA TYR A 216 -6.86 2.87 6.58
C TYR A 216 -6.54 2.04 7.83
N MET A 217 -6.82 2.59 9.02
CA MET A 217 -6.54 1.96 10.31
C MET A 217 -7.11 0.53 10.47
N PRO A 218 -8.34 0.21 10.01
CA PRO A 218 -8.84 -1.17 10.04
C PRO A 218 -7.87 -2.18 9.43
N GLY A 219 -7.17 -1.80 8.35
CA GLY A 219 -6.22 -2.68 7.69
C GLY A 219 -4.93 -2.89 8.47
N TYR A 220 -4.42 -1.81 9.10
CA TYR A 220 -3.27 -1.92 10.00
C TYR A 220 -3.59 -2.82 11.20
N GLU A 221 -4.76 -2.66 11.80
CA GLU A 221 -5.16 -3.43 12.98
C GLU A 221 -5.44 -4.91 12.68
N LEU A 222 -6.05 -5.23 11.53
CA LEU A 222 -6.47 -6.60 11.22
C LEU A 222 -5.40 -7.39 10.47
N TRP A 223 -4.78 -6.81 9.44
CA TRP A 223 -4.07 -7.58 8.41
C TRP A 223 -2.55 -7.37 8.38
N SER A 224 -2.02 -6.32 9.03
CA SER A 224 -0.59 -6.00 8.98
C SER A 224 0.31 -7.06 9.59
N GLY A 225 -0.17 -7.79 10.60
CA GLY A 225 0.56 -8.91 11.22
C GLY A 225 0.89 -10.04 10.24
N GLY A 226 0.23 -10.09 9.08
CA GLY A 226 0.54 -11.02 8.00
C GLY A 226 1.96 -10.91 7.45
N ILE A 227 2.53 -9.69 7.43
CA ILE A 227 3.81 -9.38 6.80
C ILE A 227 4.94 -10.24 7.39
N THR A 228 5.01 -10.30 8.72
CA THR A 228 6.08 -10.97 9.47
C THR A 228 5.71 -12.39 9.90
N SER A 229 4.43 -12.70 10.09
CA SER A 229 3.99 -14.06 10.49
C SER A 229 4.12 -15.08 9.35
N GLY A 230 4.35 -14.62 8.12
CA GLY A 230 4.49 -15.48 6.95
C GLY A 230 3.16 -16.09 6.48
N ARG A 231 2.03 -15.48 6.87
CA ARG A 231 0.68 -15.94 6.50
C ARG A 231 0.43 -15.77 4.99
N HIS A 232 -0.50 -16.57 4.46
CA HIS A 232 -0.94 -16.52 3.06
C HIS A 232 0.23 -16.66 2.06
N ALA A 233 1.06 -17.69 2.28
CA ALA A 233 2.17 -18.06 1.42
C ALA A 233 3.17 -16.92 1.16
N ALA A 234 3.48 -16.12 2.19
CA ALA A 234 4.49 -15.07 2.12
C ALA A 234 5.86 -15.62 1.69
N VAL A 235 6.11 -15.59 0.39
CA VAL A 235 7.30 -16.14 -0.30
C VAL A 235 8.60 -15.50 0.16
N TRP A 236 8.54 -14.35 0.85
CA TRP A 236 9.68 -13.62 1.40
C TRP A 236 10.09 -14.04 2.81
N ARG A 237 9.48 -15.07 3.41
CA ARG A 237 9.89 -15.56 4.74
C ARG A 237 11.39 -15.88 4.78
N GLY A 238 12.09 -15.39 5.80
CA GLY A 238 13.55 -15.47 5.93
C GLY A 238 14.34 -14.54 5.00
N ARG A 239 13.64 -13.70 4.23
CA ARG A 239 14.19 -12.70 3.28
C ARG A 239 13.53 -11.33 3.47
N GLY A 240 12.96 -11.10 4.65
CA GLY A 240 12.35 -9.84 5.07
C GLY A 240 13.24 -9.07 6.04
N ILE A 241 13.20 -7.73 5.95
CA ILE A 241 13.75 -6.83 6.97
C ILE A 241 12.71 -5.77 7.34
N ALA A 242 12.48 -5.57 8.64
CA ALA A 242 11.66 -4.52 9.19
C ALA A 242 12.56 -3.47 9.84
N LEU A 243 12.33 -2.20 9.50
CA LEU A 243 12.91 -1.04 10.15
C LEU A 243 11.84 -0.47 11.07
N LEU A 244 12.07 -0.53 12.38
CA LEU A 244 11.18 0.06 13.37
C LEU A 244 11.45 1.57 13.46
N LEU A 245 10.44 2.39 13.19
CA LEU A 245 10.56 3.84 13.12
C LEU A 245 9.90 4.52 14.32
N ASP A 246 10.56 5.54 14.88
CA ASP A 246 9.94 6.49 15.81
C ASP A 246 9.12 7.57 15.09
N ALA A 247 8.47 8.46 15.85
CA ALA A 247 7.68 9.56 15.31
C ALA A 247 8.47 10.51 14.39
N GLN A 248 9.79 10.61 14.54
CA GLN A 248 10.67 11.42 13.69
C GLN A 248 11.18 10.64 12.45
N ARG A 249 10.72 9.40 12.27
CA ARG A 249 11.16 8.43 11.23
C ARG A 249 12.60 7.98 11.42
N SER A 250 13.18 8.13 12.60
CA SER A 250 14.48 7.55 12.94
C SER A 250 14.35 6.05 13.13
N VAL A 251 15.35 5.30 12.70
CA VAL A 251 15.38 3.84 12.86
C VAL A 251 15.77 3.51 14.31
N LEU A 252 14.81 2.98 15.07
CA LEU A 252 15.01 2.50 16.44
C LEU A 252 15.70 1.13 16.46
N SER A 253 15.28 0.23 15.57
CA SER A 253 15.82 -1.12 15.46
C SER A 253 15.58 -1.70 14.06
N THR A 254 16.28 -2.79 13.76
CA THR A 254 16.02 -3.60 12.56
C THR A 254 15.79 -5.05 12.96
N GLU A 255 14.86 -5.72 12.29
CA GLU A 255 14.49 -7.11 12.55
C GLU A 255 14.38 -7.87 11.22
N SER A 256 15.01 -9.05 11.13
CA SER A 256 14.81 -9.95 9.99
C SER A 256 13.62 -10.88 10.23
N PHE A 257 12.89 -11.23 9.16
CA PHE A 257 11.72 -12.13 9.21
C PHE A 257 11.55 -12.96 7.94
#